data_AF-A0A1V6K6P3-F1
#
_entry.id   AF-A0A1V6K6P3-F1
#
_cell.length_a   1.000
_cell.length_b   1.000
_cell.length_c   1.000
_cell.angle_alpha   90.00
_cell.angle_beta   90.00
_cell.angle_gamma   90.00
#
_symmetry.space_group_name_H-M   'P 1'
#
loop_
_entity.id
_entity.type
_entity.pdbx_description
1 polymer ?
#
loop_
_entity_poly.entity_id
_entity_poly.type
_entity_poly.pdbx_seq_one_letter_code
_entity_poly.pdbx_strand_id
1 'polypeptide(L)'
;MKRLIPAAALVLGSVLLVLTAMPGSPGVLMRRAAGTYLDALGRGVPAEAHSLLTDSLAALVSEAGLSRMETTPSGSDPALGGLGRQEARGWPLEARGEEGGARILWLRQDGDRGWRIAGDTELDALMGSASVICRDYALSVVIPAAVSGTDPSSMSCPFSGQPYSLAGERLVCPARHLGEGLDIRGDECGSRRAEAAAAVMSWMGEGHGFPGSFEEIWEGSGGAIGLRGGYRCPVNGYSYYTLVDSGVWCPFHGMLTPVGPQ
;
A
#
# COMPACT_ATOMS: atom_id res chain seq x y z
N MET A 1 -11.82 23.97 -69.26
CA MET A 1 -11.50 22.57 -68.92
C MET A 1 -11.48 22.43 -67.41
N LYS A 2 -12.56 21.90 -66.79
CA LYS A 2 -12.61 21.66 -65.34
C LYS A 2 -11.87 20.35 -65.05
N ARG A 3 -10.75 20.42 -64.33
CA ARG A 3 -9.95 19.26 -63.92
C ARG A 3 -10.73 18.45 -62.88
N LEU A 4 -11.29 17.32 -63.30
CA LEU A 4 -11.73 16.26 -62.41
C LEU A 4 -10.46 15.58 -61.87
N ILE A 5 -10.01 16.00 -60.69
CA ILE A 5 -9.13 15.14 -59.89
C ILE A 5 -9.97 13.89 -59.58
N PRO A 6 -9.59 12.69 -60.06
CA PRO A 6 -10.43 11.51 -59.90
C PRO A 6 -10.54 11.21 -58.41
N ALA A 7 -11.77 11.05 -57.91
CA ALA A 7 -12.07 10.76 -56.51
C ALA A 7 -11.24 9.59 -55.93
N ALA A 8 -10.80 8.66 -56.79
CA ALA A 8 -9.88 7.58 -56.45
C ALA A 8 -8.52 8.06 -55.90
N ALA A 9 -7.95 9.15 -56.43
CA ALA A 9 -6.69 9.71 -55.94
C ALA A 9 -6.85 10.37 -54.55
N LEU A 10 -8.03 10.94 -54.29
CA LEU A 10 -8.40 11.52 -52.99
C LEU A 10 -8.64 10.43 -51.94
N VAL A 11 -9.29 9.32 -52.31
CA VAL A 11 -9.48 8.14 -51.46
C VAL A 11 -8.16 7.45 -51.17
N LEU A 12 -7.31 7.24 -52.19
CA LEU A 12 -5.99 6.63 -51.99
C LEU A 12 -5.08 7.50 -51.13
N GLY A 13 -5.10 8.83 -51.35
CA GLY A 13 -4.36 9.79 -50.53
C GLY A 13 -4.82 9.82 -49.07
N SER A 14 -6.13 9.72 -48.82
CA SER A 14 -6.67 9.67 -47.45
C SER A 14 -6.40 8.34 -46.75
N VAL A 15 -6.43 7.20 -47.46
CA VAL A 15 -6.02 5.89 -46.92
C VAL A 15 -4.52 5.88 -46.56
N LEU A 16 -3.66 6.44 -47.42
CA LEU A 16 -2.23 6.59 -47.14
C LEU A 16 -1.96 7.49 -45.94
N LEU A 17 -2.70 8.60 -45.80
CA LEU A 17 -2.60 9.50 -44.64
C LEU A 17 -3.06 8.83 -43.33
N VAL A 18 -4.10 8.00 -43.39
CA VAL A 18 -4.54 7.20 -42.22
C VAL A 18 -3.48 6.16 -41.86
N LEU A 19 -2.91 5.46 -42.85
CA LEU A 19 -1.86 4.45 -42.64
C LEU A 19 -0.59 5.05 -42.02
N THR A 20 -0.20 6.26 -42.42
CA THR A 20 0.99 6.95 -41.87
C THR A 20 0.72 7.60 -40.51
N ALA A 21 -0.53 7.98 -40.21
CA ALA A 21 -0.90 8.55 -38.90
C ALA A 21 -1.17 7.48 -37.83
N MET A 22 -1.53 6.25 -38.21
CA MET A 22 -1.85 5.15 -37.28
C MET A 22 -0.77 4.83 -36.23
N PRO A 23 0.55 4.80 -36.55
CA PRO A 23 1.60 4.53 -35.57
C PRO A 23 1.70 5.56 -34.45
N GLY A 24 1.25 6.80 -34.69
CA GLY A 24 1.26 7.89 -33.74
C GLY A 24 -0.09 8.11 -33.04
N SER A 25 -1.09 7.26 -33.28
CA SER A 25 -2.39 7.41 -32.63
C SER A 25 -2.26 7.27 -31.10
N PRO A 26 -3.00 8.06 -30.30
CA PRO A 26 -2.93 7.99 -28.84
C PRO A 26 -3.11 6.56 -28.31
N GLY A 27 -4.05 5.80 -28.88
CA GLY A 27 -4.30 4.41 -28.49
C GLY A 27 -3.11 3.47 -28.72
N VAL A 28 -2.36 3.64 -29.81
CA VAL A 28 -1.13 2.87 -30.06
C VAL A 28 -0.04 3.24 -29.06
N LEU A 29 0.14 4.53 -28.78
CA LEU A 29 1.14 5.01 -27.82
C LEU A 29 0.83 4.53 -26.39
N MET A 30 -0.45 4.53 -25.99
CA MET A 30 -0.90 4.00 -24.70
C MET A 30 -0.64 2.50 -24.58
N ARG A 31 -1.01 1.71 -25.60
CA ARG A 31 -0.73 0.27 -25.63
C ARG A 31 0.76 -0.01 -25.57
N ARG A 32 1.58 0.76 -26.28
CA ARG A 32 3.04 0.64 -26.20
C ARG A 32 3.54 0.92 -24.78
N ALA A 33 3.12 2.02 -24.16
CA ALA A 33 3.53 2.35 -22.79
C ALA A 33 3.14 1.26 -21.78
N ALA A 34 1.91 0.74 -21.88
CA ALA A 34 1.44 -0.38 -21.07
C ALA A 34 2.25 -1.65 -21.31
N GLY A 35 2.50 -2.00 -22.57
CA GLY A 35 3.30 -3.18 -22.94
C GLY A 35 4.73 -3.09 -22.39
N THR A 36 5.40 -1.94 -22.54
CA THR A 36 6.76 -1.73 -21.99
C THR A 36 6.77 -1.85 -20.47
N TYR A 37 5.75 -1.34 -19.78
CA TYR A 37 5.64 -1.46 -18.33
C TYR A 37 5.47 -2.92 -17.88
N LEU A 38 4.55 -3.64 -18.51
CA LEU A 38 4.30 -5.05 -18.17
C LEU A 38 5.49 -5.94 -18.54
N ASP A 39 6.15 -5.69 -19.66
CA ASP A 39 7.38 -6.39 -20.06
C ASP A 39 8.51 -6.15 -19.06
N ALA A 40 8.73 -4.90 -18.63
CA ALA A 40 9.74 -4.58 -17.61
C ALA A 40 9.48 -5.30 -16.28
N LEU A 41 8.21 -5.40 -15.84
CA LEU A 41 7.85 -6.20 -14.68
C LEU A 41 8.07 -7.69 -14.91
N GLY A 42 7.63 -8.24 -16.04
CA GLY A 42 7.80 -9.65 -16.40
C GLY A 42 9.27 -10.07 -16.46
N ARG A 43 10.15 -9.19 -16.97
CA ARG A 43 11.61 -9.41 -17.00
C ARG A 43 12.30 -9.18 -15.64
N GLY A 44 11.56 -8.78 -14.60
CA GLY A 44 12.13 -8.48 -13.29
C GLY A 44 13.07 -7.27 -13.31
N VAL A 45 12.78 -6.26 -14.12
CA VAL A 45 13.56 -5.01 -14.25
C VAL A 45 12.78 -3.85 -13.59
N PRO A 46 12.74 -3.78 -12.24
CA PRO A 46 11.87 -2.85 -11.53
C PRO A 46 12.25 -1.38 -11.74
N ALA A 47 13.53 -1.06 -12.02
CA ALA A 47 13.96 0.30 -12.34
C ALA A 47 13.33 0.82 -13.65
N GLU A 48 13.26 -0.04 -14.67
CA GLU A 48 12.62 0.30 -15.95
C GLU A 48 11.11 0.47 -15.75
N ALA A 49 10.46 -0.45 -15.04
CA ALA A 49 9.03 -0.35 -14.71
C ALA A 49 8.71 0.91 -13.89
N HIS A 50 9.56 1.25 -12.91
CA HIS A 50 9.41 2.44 -12.07
C HIS A 50 9.49 3.73 -12.90
N SER A 51 10.40 3.79 -13.86
CA SER A 51 10.56 4.95 -14.75
C SER A 51 9.30 5.23 -15.60
N LEU A 52 8.44 4.24 -15.80
CA LEU A 52 7.20 4.36 -16.58
C LEU A 52 5.99 4.79 -15.75
N LEU A 53 6.12 4.87 -14.42
CA LEU A 53 5.07 5.35 -13.52
C LEU A 53 4.95 6.88 -13.58
N THR A 54 3.77 7.44 -13.37
CA THR A 54 3.65 8.89 -13.15
C THR A 54 4.39 9.32 -11.88
N ASP A 55 4.86 10.57 -11.81
CA ASP A 55 5.64 11.07 -10.66
C ASP A 55 4.90 10.89 -9.31
N SER A 56 3.57 11.07 -9.33
CA SER A 56 2.72 10.82 -8.15
C SER A 56 2.70 9.36 -7.70
N LEU A 57 2.74 8.41 -8.63
CA LEU A 57 2.74 6.98 -8.30
C LEU A 57 4.16 6.50 -7.95
N ALA A 58 5.17 6.98 -8.67
CA ALA A 58 6.59 6.74 -8.41
C ALA A 58 7.02 7.23 -7.02
N ALA A 59 6.38 8.28 -6.48
CA ALA A 59 6.63 8.76 -5.13
C ALA A 59 6.10 7.82 -4.02
N LEU A 60 5.18 6.91 -4.34
CA LEU A 60 4.52 6.02 -3.38
C LEU A 60 5.16 4.62 -3.31
N VAL A 61 5.77 4.17 -4.42
CA VAL A 61 6.36 2.84 -4.54
C VAL A 61 7.81 2.95 -4.98
N SER A 62 8.69 2.17 -4.37
CA SER A 62 10.09 2.01 -4.76
C SER A 62 10.26 0.89 -5.79
N GLU A 63 11.43 0.84 -6.43
CA GLU A 63 11.82 -0.28 -7.27
C GLU A 63 11.74 -1.62 -6.53
N ALA A 64 12.20 -1.66 -5.27
CA ALA A 64 12.08 -2.85 -4.42
C ALA A 64 10.61 -3.21 -4.14
N GLY A 65 9.73 -2.22 -4.00
CA GLY A 65 8.28 -2.44 -3.89
C GLY A 65 7.70 -3.10 -5.14
N LEU A 66 8.08 -2.63 -6.33
CA LEU A 66 7.63 -3.22 -7.61
C LEU A 66 8.12 -4.65 -7.82
N SER A 67 9.32 -5.00 -7.33
CA SER A 67 9.86 -6.36 -7.43
C SER A 67 9.02 -7.43 -6.70
N ARG A 68 8.11 -6.99 -5.83
CA ARG A 68 7.19 -7.86 -5.07
C ARG A 68 5.85 -8.09 -5.77
N MET A 69 5.58 -7.39 -6.87
CA MET A 69 4.36 -7.60 -7.62
C MET A 69 4.39 -9.00 -8.23
N GLU A 70 3.26 -9.72 -8.14
CA GLU A 70 3.10 -10.96 -8.88
C GLU A 70 3.23 -10.63 -10.37
N THR A 71 4.30 -11.15 -10.97
CA THR A 71 4.54 -10.97 -12.39
C THR A 71 3.64 -11.92 -13.15
N THR A 72 2.82 -11.38 -14.06
CA THR A 72 2.27 -12.18 -15.15
C THR A 72 3.45 -12.89 -15.82
N PRO A 73 3.38 -14.20 -16.12
CA PRO A 73 4.53 -14.97 -16.61
C PRO A 73 5.25 -14.26 -17.75
N SER A 74 6.56 -14.06 -17.59
CA SER A 74 7.40 -13.45 -18.62
C SER A 74 7.39 -14.37 -19.85
N GLY A 75 7.10 -13.82 -21.03
CA GLY A 75 7.28 -14.52 -22.31
C GLY A 75 6.09 -14.45 -23.27
N SER A 76 4.91 -14.07 -22.78
CA SER A 76 3.73 -13.80 -23.62
C SER A 76 3.46 -12.30 -23.64
N ASP A 77 3.39 -11.70 -24.83
CA ASP A 77 2.88 -10.34 -25.01
C ASP A 77 1.48 -10.27 -24.37
N PRO A 78 1.28 -9.55 -23.25
CA PRO A 78 -0.02 -9.55 -22.57
C PRO A 78 -1.06 -9.10 -23.57
N ALA A 79 -2.17 -9.85 -23.66
CA ALA A 79 -3.25 -9.49 -24.56
C ALA A 79 -3.90 -8.20 -24.03
N LEU A 80 -3.47 -7.05 -24.56
CA LEU A 80 -4.02 -5.75 -24.23
C LEU A 80 -5.43 -5.64 -24.82
N GLY A 81 -6.43 -5.61 -23.95
CA GLY A 81 -7.83 -5.50 -24.25
C GLY A 81 -8.24 -4.11 -24.75
N GLY A 82 -9.54 -3.80 -24.61
CA GLY A 82 -10.09 -2.52 -25.01
C GLY A 82 -9.64 -1.37 -24.10
N LEU A 83 -9.55 -0.17 -24.67
CA LEU A 83 -9.49 1.06 -23.87
C LEU A 83 -10.89 1.35 -23.34
N GLY A 84 -11.01 1.55 -22.03
CA GLY A 84 -12.27 1.96 -21.42
C GLY A 84 -12.54 3.46 -21.58
N ARG A 85 -13.56 3.95 -20.86
CA ARG A 85 -13.86 5.39 -20.82
C ARG A 85 -12.85 6.10 -19.93
N GLN A 86 -12.51 7.34 -20.28
CA GLN A 86 -11.63 8.16 -19.46
C GLN A 86 -12.21 8.34 -18.05
N GLU A 87 -11.38 8.08 -17.04
CA GLU A 87 -11.68 8.27 -15.63
C GLU A 87 -10.78 9.36 -15.03
N ALA A 88 -11.08 9.80 -13.81
CA ALA A 88 -10.27 10.79 -13.09
C ALA A 88 -8.80 10.36 -12.94
N ARG A 89 -8.56 9.06 -12.78
CA ARG A 89 -7.21 8.47 -12.64
C ARG A 89 -6.46 8.39 -13.98
N GLY A 90 -7.19 8.32 -15.10
CA GLY A 90 -6.63 8.13 -16.43
C GLY A 90 -7.53 7.27 -17.31
N TRP A 91 -6.97 6.81 -18.41
CA TRP A 91 -7.64 5.89 -19.32
C TRP A 91 -7.35 4.45 -18.89
N PRO A 92 -8.37 3.66 -18.51
CA PRO A 92 -8.18 2.27 -18.16
C PRO A 92 -7.91 1.44 -19.41
N LEU A 93 -6.92 0.57 -19.33
CA LEU A 93 -6.57 -0.44 -20.31
C LEU A 93 -6.53 -1.79 -19.60
N GLU A 94 -7.33 -2.73 -20.08
CA GLU A 94 -7.32 -4.10 -19.59
C GLU A 94 -6.12 -4.85 -20.17
N ALA A 95 -5.37 -5.54 -19.33
CA ALA A 95 -4.32 -6.48 -19.70
C ALA A 95 -4.73 -7.86 -19.19
N ARG A 96 -4.87 -8.83 -20.10
CA ARG A 96 -5.23 -10.20 -19.74
C ARG A 96 -4.00 -11.09 -19.68
N GLY A 97 -3.85 -11.79 -18.56
CA GLY A 97 -2.89 -12.87 -18.40
C GLY A 97 -3.39 -14.18 -19.04
N GLU A 98 -2.47 -15.10 -19.31
CA GLU A 98 -2.80 -16.41 -19.90
C GLU A 98 -3.72 -17.26 -19.01
N GLU A 99 -3.63 -17.10 -17.68
CA GLU A 99 -4.44 -17.82 -16.70
C GLU A 99 -5.85 -17.23 -16.50
N GLY A 100 -6.25 -16.25 -17.32
CA GLY A 100 -7.59 -15.64 -17.27
C GLY A 100 -7.76 -14.52 -16.25
N GLY A 101 -6.70 -14.17 -15.51
CA GLY A 101 -6.66 -12.95 -14.68
C GLY A 101 -6.66 -11.68 -15.53
N ALA A 102 -7.44 -10.67 -15.10
CA ALA A 102 -7.49 -9.35 -15.74
C ALA A 102 -6.88 -8.30 -14.82
N ARG A 103 -5.85 -7.61 -15.30
CA ARG A 103 -5.20 -6.48 -14.66
C ARG A 103 -5.61 -5.20 -15.36
N ILE A 104 -5.96 -4.16 -14.62
CA ILE A 104 -6.31 -2.87 -15.22
C ILE A 104 -5.18 -1.90 -14.97
N LEU A 105 -4.66 -1.32 -16.05
CA LEU A 105 -3.68 -0.24 -16.02
C LEU A 105 -4.39 1.07 -16.34
N TRP A 106 -4.19 2.10 -15.52
CA TRP A 106 -4.63 3.45 -15.85
C TRP A 106 -3.47 4.22 -16.46
N LEU A 107 -3.68 4.75 -17.67
CA LEU A 107 -2.68 5.54 -18.37
C LEU A 107 -3.05 7.02 -18.38
N ARG A 108 -2.06 7.88 -18.17
CA ARG A 108 -2.21 9.33 -18.26
C ARG A 108 -1.09 9.92 -19.10
N GLN A 109 -1.41 10.94 -19.88
CA GLN A 109 -0.41 11.72 -20.59
C GLN A 109 0.32 12.62 -19.58
N ASP A 110 1.64 12.57 -19.59
CA ASP A 110 2.53 13.27 -18.66
C ASP A 110 3.42 14.27 -19.43
N GLY A 111 2.78 15.31 -19.97
CA GLY A 111 3.46 16.33 -20.80
C GLY A 111 4.28 15.70 -21.93
N ASP A 112 5.56 16.08 -22.00
CA ASP A 112 6.50 15.61 -23.02
C ASP A 112 7.03 14.19 -22.77
N ARG A 113 6.80 13.62 -21.58
CA ARG A 113 7.22 12.24 -21.26
C ARG A 113 6.29 11.18 -21.87
N GLY A 114 5.21 11.61 -22.53
CA GLY A 114 4.26 10.74 -23.21
C GLY A 114 3.29 10.08 -22.23
N TRP A 115 2.83 8.87 -22.57
CA TRP A 115 1.89 8.12 -21.76
C TRP A 115 2.61 7.33 -20.67
N ARG A 116 2.13 7.47 -19.43
CA ARG A 116 2.71 6.81 -18.23
C ARG A 116 1.63 6.12 -17.41
N ILE A 117 2.06 5.20 -16.56
CA ILE A 117 1.18 4.43 -15.68
C ILE A 117 0.79 5.28 -14.47
N ALA A 118 -0.47 5.65 -14.40
CA ALA A 118 -1.09 6.39 -13.29
C ALA A 118 -1.78 5.46 -12.28
N GLY A 119 -1.90 4.17 -12.61
CA GLY A 119 -2.50 3.19 -11.73
C GLY A 119 -2.43 1.78 -12.26
N ASP A 120 -2.59 0.85 -11.34
CA ASP A 120 -2.52 -0.58 -11.61
C ASP A 120 -3.20 -1.36 -10.49
N THR A 121 -4.15 -2.24 -10.83
CA THR A 121 -4.89 -3.04 -9.85
C THR A 121 -4.00 -3.93 -9.00
N GLU A 122 -2.94 -4.50 -9.56
CA GLU A 122 -2.01 -5.35 -8.79
C GLU A 122 -1.18 -4.50 -7.82
N LEU A 123 -0.77 -3.32 -8.26
CA LEU A 123 -0.06 -2.38 -7.39
C LEU A 123 -0.98 -1.86 -6.28
N ASP A 124 -2.25 -1.61 -6.57
CA ASP A 124 -3.25 -1.22 -5.58
C ASP A 124 -3.47 -2.31 -4.52
N ALA A 125 -3.58 -3.57 -4.94
CA ALA A 125 -3.68 -4.71 -4.03
C ALA A 125 -2.44 -4.82 -3.13
N LEU A 126 -1.24 -4.65 -3.73
CA LEU A 126 0.01 -4.66 -3.00
C LEU A 126 0.13 -3.47 -2.02
N MET A 127 -0.29 -2.27 -2.43
CA MET A 127 -0.38 -1.08 -1.56
C MET A 127 -1.34 -1.32 -0.39
N GLY A 128 -2.46 -2.00 -0.63
CA GLY A 128 -3.40 -2.42 0.42
C GLY A 128 -2.75 -3.33 1.48
N SER A 129 -1.67 -4.02 1.12
CA SER A 129 -0.90 -4.91 1.99
C SER A 129 0.40 -4.28 2.53
N ALA A 130 0.69 -3.02 2.18
CA ALA A 130 1.96 -2.36 2.51
C ALA A 130 2.21 -2.26 4.03
N SER A 131 1.17 -2.09 4.83
CA SER A 131 1.28 -2.06 6.29
C SER A 131 1.76 -3.39 6.87
N VAL A 132 1.26 -4.52 6.36
CA VAL A 132 1.64 -5.87 6.79
C VAL A 132 3.10 -6.14 6.39
N ILE A 133 3.47 -5.87 5.14
CA ILE A 133 4.84 -6.08 4.64
C ILE A 133 5.85 -5.21 5.39
N CYS A 134 5.53 -3.92 5.56
CA CYS A 134 6.41 -2.98 6.25
C CYS A 134 6.59 -3.37 7.72
N ARG A 135 5.52 -3.84 8.37
CA ARG A 135 5.55 -4.31 9.76
C ARG A 135 6.37 -5.58 9.91
N ASP A 136 6.17 -6.57 9.03
CA ASP A 136 6.91 -7.82 9.08
C ASP A 136 8.42 -7.58 8.94
N TYR A 137 8.81 -6.74 7.97
CA TYR A 137 10.21 -6.33 7.80
C TYR A 137 10.73 -5.54 9.00
N ALA A 138 9.93 -4.63 9.56
CA ALA A 138 10.31 -3.88 10.75
C ALA A 138 10.59 -4.79 11.94
N LEU A 139 9.73 -5.76 12.22
CA LEU A 139 9.86 -6.69 13.35
C LEU A 139 10.98 -7.71 13.17
N SER A 140 11.17 -8.21 11.95
CA SER A 140 12.14 -9.29 11.67
C SER A 140 13.55 -8.78 11.39
N VAL A 141 13.69 -7.54 10.89
CA VAL A 141 14.98 -6.99 10.44
C VAL A 141 15.32 -5.69 11.16
N VAL A 142 14.47 -4.67 11.05
CA VAL A 142 14.84 -3.31 11.45
C VAL A 142 14.98 -3.16 12.96
N ILE A 143 14.00 -3.64 13.73
CA ILE A 143 14.03 -3.56 15.20
C ILE A 143 15.18 -4.38 15.78
N PRO A 144 15.40 -5.66 15.40
CA PRO A 144 16.55 -6.41 15.88
C PRO A 144 17.90 -5.73 15.58
N ALA A 145 18.06 -5.16 14.38
CA ALA A 145 19.25 -4.42 14.02
C ALA A 145 19.41 -3.13 14.84
N ALA A 146 18.31 -2.40 15.08
CA ALA A 146 18.28 -1.20 15.91
C ALA A 146 18.67 -1.48 17.36
N VAL A 147 18.10 -2.55 17.94
CA VAL A 147 18.45 -3.04 19.29
C VAL A 147 19.92 -3.44 19.37
N SER A 148 20.49 -3.94 18.27
CA SER A 148 21.91 -4.28 18.15
C SER A 148 22.83 -3.09 17.88
N GLY A 149 22.30 -1.85 17.85
CA GLY A 149 23.05 -0.62 17.68
C GLY A 149 23.17 -0.09 16.24
N THR A 150 22.47 -0.69 15.28
CA THR A 150 22.43 -0.18 13.90
C THR A 150 21.47 1.00 13.80
N ASP A 151 21.86 2.08 13.13
CA ASP A 151 20.95 3.22 12.89
C ASP A 151 19.80 2.79 11.95
N PRO A 152 18.52 2.88 12.37
CA PRO A 152 17.38 2.58 11.52
C PRO A 152 17.35 3.34 10.19
N SER A 153 17.97 4.51 10.11
CA SER A 153 18.04 5.31 8.88
C SER A 153 18.83 4.65 7.76
N SER A 154 19.66 3.65 8.09
CA SER A 154 20.39 2.83 7.10
C SER A 154 19.52 1.77 6.42
N MET A 155 18.30 1.54 6.91
CA MET A 155 17.35 0.58 6.38
C MET A 155 16.15 1.32 5.78
N SER A 156 15.67 0.83 4.64
CA SER A 156 14.56 1.44 3.91
C SER A 156 13.28 0.64 4.05
N CYS A 157 12.14 1.35 4.09
CA CYS A 157 10.84 0.75 3.93
C CYS A 157 10.83 -0.08 2.63
N PRO A 158 10.48 -1.38 2.68
CA PRO A 158 10.52 -2.25 1.51
C PRO A 158 9.51 -1.85 0.43
N PHE A 159 8.56 -0.98 0.78
CA PHE A 159 7.54 -0.50 -0.13
C PHE A 159 7.91 0.87 -0.73
N SER A 160 8.05 1.91 0.09
CA SER A 160 8.32 3.27 -0.39
C SER A 160 9.80 3.57 -0.64
N GLY A 161 10.72 2.72 -0.17
CA GLY A 161 12.17 2.96 -0.24
C GLY A 161 12.68 4.04 0.73
N GLN A 162 11.78 4.74 1.42
CA GLN A 162 12.15 5.78 2.37
C GLN A 162 12.80 5.18 3.62
N PRO A 163 13.86 5.80 4.17
CA PRO A 163 14.58 5.29 5.33
C PRO A 163 13.67 5.29 6.56
N TYR A 164 13.80 4.28 7.43
CA TYR A 164 13.14 4.33 8.73
C TYR A 164 13.76 5.41 9.62
N SER A 165 13.01 5.85 10.63
CA SER A 165 13.52 6.79 11.63
C SER A 165 13.05 6.41 13.02
N LEU A 166 13.66 7.02 14.03
CA LEU A 166 13.21 6.92 15.42
C LEU A 166 12.48 8.18 15.85
N ALA A 167 11.36 8.00 16.53
CA ALA A 167 10.66 9.04 17.27
C ALA A 167 10.60 8.62 18.75
N GLY A 168 11.61 9.05 19.52
CA GLY A 168 11.84 8.51 20.86
C GLY A 168 12.21 7.02 20.77
N GLU A 169 11.39 6.16 21.38
CA GLU A 169 11.62 4.71 21.43
C GLU A 169 10.79 3.94 20.38
N ARG A 170 10.23 4.66 19.41
CA ARG A 170 9.41 4.07 18.35
C ARG A 170 10.11 4.13 17.00
N LEU A 171 10.10 3.01 16.30
CA LEU A 171 10.45 2.91 14.89
C LEU A 171 9.30 3.44 14.03
N VAL A 172 9.59 4.46 13.23
CA VAL A 172 8.63 5.13 12.36
C VAL A 172 8.97 4.84 10.90
N CYS A 173 7.95 4.46 10.13
CA CYS A 173 8.01 4.44 8.67
C CYS A 173 7.52 5.79 8.16
N PRO A 174 8.30 6.57 7.38
CA PRO A 174 7.87 7.88 6.88
C PRO A 174 6.64 7.81 5.95
N ALA A 175 6.45 6.69 5.25
CA ALA A 175 5.24 6.42 4.47
C ALA A 175 4.02 6.04 5.34
N ARG A 176 4.14 6.10 6.68
CA ARG A 176 3.09 5.84 7.68
C ARG A 176 2.48 4.43 7.63
N HIS A 177 3.14 3.48 6.97
CA HIS A 177 2.73 2.07 6.94
C HIS A 177 2.76 1.39 8.33
N LEU A 178 3.46 1.97 9.31
CA LEU A 178 3.50 1.51 10.71
C LEU A 178 2.54 2.30 11.63
N GLY A 179 1.65 3.12 11.08
CA GLY A 179 0.77 3.98 11.88
C GLY A 179 1.57 5.04 12.66
N GLU A 180 1.48 5.01 13.99
CA GLU A 180 2.22 5.90 14.90
C GLU A 180 3.65 5.40 15.21
N GLY A 181 4.02 4.24 14.68
CA GLY A 181 5.32 3.60 14.90
C GLY A 181 5.21 2.31 15.72
N LEU A 182 6.32 1.57 15.78
CA LEU A 182 6.45 0.34 16.55
C LEU A 182 7.44 0.53 17.69
N ASP A 183 7.09 0.08 18.89
CA ASP A 183 8.03 0.03 20.01
C ASP A 183 9.21 -0.91 19.70
N ILE A 184 10.43 -0.42 19.96
CA ILE A 184 11.67 -1.17 19.71
C ILE A 184 12.19 -1.90 20.95
N ARG A 185 11.72 -1.55 22.16
CA ARG A 185 12.20 -2.15 23.41
C ARG A 185 11.39 -3.35 23.88
N GLY A 186 10.12 -3.45 23.44
CA GLY A 186 9.26 -4.60 23.69
C GLY A 186 8.65 -4.64 25.10
N ASP A 187 8.97 -3.68 25.95
CA ASP A 187 8.43 -3.51 27.30
C ASP A 187 7.16 -2.63 27.32
N GLU A 188 6.94 -1.79 26.30
CA GLU A 188 5.79 -0.89 26.24
C GLU A 188 4.46 -1.66 26.23
N CYS A 189 4.43 -2.89 25.69
CA CYS A 189 3.21 -3.70 25.71
C CYS A 189 2.80 -4.11 27.13
N GLY A 190 3.76 -4.46 28.00
CA GLY A 190 3.49 -4.76 29.40
C GLY A 190 2.94 -3.55 30.14
N SER A 191 3.61 -2.41 30.00
CA SER A 191 3.20 -1.13 30.60
C SER A 191 1.81 -0.69 30.12
N ARG A 192 1.53 -0.78 28.81
CA ARG A 192 0.21 -0.45 28.26
C ARG A 192 -0.88 -1.39 28.73
N ARG A 193 -0.61 -2.70 28.88
CA ARG A 193 -1.59 -3.62 29.48
C ARG A 193 -1.84 -3.29 30.96
N ALA A 194 -0.82 -2.88 31.71
CA ALA A 194 -0.96 -2.46 33.10
C ALA A 194 -1.81 -1.18 33.23
N GLU A 195 -1.63 -0.20 32.35
CA GLU A 195 -2.48 0.99 32.29
C GLU A 195 -3.94 0.64 31.95
N ALA A 196 -4.14 -0.25 30.97
CA ALA A 196 -5.45 -0.75 30.62
C ALA A 196 -6.10 -1.50 31.81
N ALA A 197 -5.34 -2.30 32.55
CA ALA A 197 -5.81 -2.98 33.75
C ALA A 197 -6.16 -1.99 34.87
N ALA A 198 -5.39 -0.89 35.01
CA ALA A 198 -5.68 0.18 35.95
C ALA A 198 -7.01 0.88 35.64
N ALA A 199 -7.34 1.09 34.37
CA ALA A 199 -8.65 1.63 33.98
C ALA A 199 -9.80 0.69 34.37
N VAL A 200 -9.64 -0.62 34.19
CA VAL A 200 -10.63 -1.63 34.66
C VAL A 200 -10.77 -1.59 36.18
N MET A 201 -9.66 -1.53 36.92
CA MET A 201 -9.68 -1.44 38.38
C MET A 201 -10.35 -0.14 38.86
N SER A 202 -10.13 0.99 38.18
CA SER A 202 -10.78 2.26 38.50
C SER A 202 -12.30 2.17 38.33
N TRP A 203 -12.76 1.60 37.21
CA TRP A 203 -14.18 1.34 36.95
C TRP A 203 -14.83 0.47 38.02
N MET A 204 -14.17 -0.64 38.39
CA MET A 204 -14.65 -1.52 39.47
C MET A 204 -14.63 -0.82 40.84
N GLY A 205 -13.65 0.07 41.06
CA GLY A 205 -13.54 0.88 42.28
C GLY A 205 -14.70 1.85 42.48
N GLU A 206 -15.38 2.26 41.41
CA GLU A 206 -16.61 3.06 41.46
C GLU A 206 -17.87 2.24 41.77
N GLY A 207 -17.73 0.91 41.98
CA GLY A 207 -18.82 0.01 42.34
C GLY A 207 -19.46 -0.72 41.15
N HIS A 208 -18.91 -0.55 39.95
CA HIS A 208 -19.34 -1.31 38.78
C HIS A 208 -18.78 -2.75 38.78
N GLY A 209 -19.44 -3.63 38.02
CA GLY A 209 -18.93 -4.99 37.77
C GLY A 209 -17.75 -4.99 36.80
N PHE A 210 -17.18 -6.17 36.56
CA PHE A 210 -16.14 -6.33 35.52
C PHE A 210 -16.73 -5.97 34.14
N PRO A 211 -16.13 -5.04 33.39
CA PRO A 211 -16.69 -4.56 32.13
C PRO A 211 -16.49 -5.57 31.00
N GLY A 212 -17.45 -5.62 30.08
CA GLY A 212 -17.37 -6.46 28.89
C GLY A 212 -16.45 -5.89 27.80
N SER A 213 -16.16 -4.59 27.84
CA SER A 213 -15.25 -3.94 26.89
C SER A 213 -14.62 -2.65 27.44
N PHE A 214 -13.54 -2.17 26.82
CA PHE A 214 -12.99 -0.85 27.13
C PHE A 214 -13.90 0.31 26.70
N GLU A 215 -14.75 0.08 25.70
CA GLU A 215 -15.72 1.07 25.23
C GLU A 215 -16.80 1.30 26.29
N GLU A 216 -17.26 0.24 26.96
CA GLU A 216 -18.17 0.33 28.11
C GLU A 216 -17.62 1.22 29.22
N ILE A 217 -16.34 1.06 29.57
CA ILE A 217 -15.67 1.91 30.58
C ILE A 217 -15.67 3.37 30.14
N TRP A 218 -15.27 3.63 28.89
CA TRP A 218 -15.18 4.99 28.35
C TRP A 218 -16.55 5.67 28.31
N GLU A 219 -17.56 4.99 27.77
CA GLU A 219 -18.91 5.55 27.65
C GLU A 219 -19.60 5.68 29.02
N GLY A 220 -19.51 4.65 29.85
CA GLY A 220 -20.13 4.62 31.18
C GLY A 220 -19.57 5.67 32.15
N SER A 221 -18.29 6.02 32.00
CA SER A 221 -17.64 7.06 32.79
C SER A 221 -17.75 8.47 32.17
N GLY A 222 -18.44 8.63 31.03
CA GLY A 222 -18.49 9.91 30.30
C GLY A 222 -17.13 10.37 29.79
N GLY A 223 -16.20 9.44 29.56
CA GLY A 223 -14.82 9.68 29.15
C GLY A 223 -13.85 10.00 30.27
N ALA A 224 -14.25 9.84 31.55
CA ALA A 224 -13.37 10.07 32.69
C ALA A 224 -12.36 8.93 32.90
N ILE A 225 -12.71 7.70 32.51
CA ILE A 225 -11.88 6.50 32.65
C ILE A 225 -11.64 5.88 31.27
N GLY A 226 -10.39 5.45 31.03
CA GLY A 226 -10.03 4.69 29.85
C GLY A 226 -9.65 5.56 28.66
N LEU A 227 -9.67 4.95 27.47
CA LEU A 227 -9.37 5.61 26.20
C LEU A 227 -10.47 5.31 25.19
N ARG A 228 -10.85 6.34 24.41
CA ARG A 228 -11.79 6.17 23.30
C ARG A 228 -11.27 5.16 22.28
N GLY A 229 -12.07 4.12 22.01
CA GLY A 229 -11.68 3.01 21.12
C GLY A 229 -10.73 1.99 21.75
N GLY A 230 -10.47 2.09 23.05
CA GLY A 230 -9.68 1.12 23.82
C GLY A 230 -8.17 1.27 23.68
N TYR A 231 -7.46 0.20 24.06
CA TYR A 231 -6.00 0.14 24.13
C TYR A 231 -5.44 -0.73 23.01
N ARG A 232 -4.27 -0.36 22.48
CA ARG A 232 -3.60 -1.06 21.37
C ARG A 232 -2.22 -1.55 21.75
N CYS A 233 -1.81 -2.64 21.11
CA CYS A 233 -0.46 -3.16 21.23
C CYS A 233 0.54 -2.20 20.54
N PRO A 234 1.58 -1.70 21.24
CA PRO A 234 2.57 -0.81 20.64
C PRO A 234 3.48 -1.50 19.61
N VAL A 235 3.50 -2.84 19.60
CA VAL A 235 4.23 -3.69 18.63
C VAL A 235 3.31 -4.13 17.46
N ASN A 236 2.01 -3.85 17.57
CA ASN A 236 1.03 -4.08 16.52
C ASN A 236 -0.13 -3.09 16.63
N GLY A 237 -0.03 -1.95 15.95
CA GLY A 237 -1.03 -0.88 15.97
C GLY A 237 -2.44 -1.26 15.46
N TYR A 238 -2.60 -2.49 14.94
CA TYR A 238 -3.89 -3.06 14.52
C TYR A 238 -4.45 -4.08 15.52
N SER A 239 -3.67 -4.47 16.54
CA SER A 239 -4.09 -5.40 17.59
C SER A 239 -4.54 -4.62 18.81
N TYR A 240 -5.86 -4.64 19.05
CA TYR A 240 -6.46 -4.09 20.26
C TYR A 240 -6.37 -5.09 21.40
N TYR A 241 -6.17 -4.60 22.62
CA TYR A 241 -6.31 -5.44 23.80
C TYR A 241 -7.77 -5.83 24.00
N THR A 242 -7.98 -7.04 24.48
CA THR A 242 -9.32 -7.53 24.83
C THR A 242 -9.42 -7.71 26.33
N LEU A 243 -10.62 -7.47 26.85
CA LEU A 243 -10.95 -7.89 28.21
C LEU A 243 -11.35 -9.36 28.16
N VAL A 244 -10.80 -10.14 29.07
CA VAL A 244 -11.20 -11.51 29.37
C VAL A 244 -11.49 -11.60 30.85
N ASP A 245 -12.22 -12.64 31.28
CA ASP A 245 -12.82 -12.75 32.63
C ASP A 245 -11.91 -12.46 33.83
N SER A 246 -10.59 -12.48 33.65
CA SER A 246 -9.59 -12.21 34.70
C SER A 246 -8.59 -11.09 34.39
N GLY A 247 -8.68 -10.40 33.25
CA GLY A 247 -7.76 -9.31 32.96
C GLY A 247 -7.71 -8.78 31.53
N VAL A 248 -6.61 -8.09 31.22
CA VAL A 248 -6.34 -7.48 29.93
C VAL A 248 -5.41 -8.36 29.11
N TRP A 249 -5.90 -8.89 27.99
CA TRP A 249 -5.15 -9.76 27.10
C TRP A 249 -4.68 -9.02 25.85
N CYS A 250 -3.43 -9.25 25.46
CA CYS A 250 -2.88 -8.77 24.18
C CYS A 250 -2.90 -9.89 23.14
N PRO A 251 -3.65 -9.74 22.03
CA PRO A 251 -3.72 -10.78 21.00
C PRO A 251 -2.44 -11.07 20.31
N PHE A 252 -1.67 -10.02 20.10
CA PHE A 252 -0.45 -10.13 19.36
C PHE A 252 0.63 -10.94 20.12
N HIS A 253 0.70 -10.78 21.44
CA HIS A 253 1.73 -11.46 22.25
C HIS A 253 1.22 -12.70 23.00
N GLY A 254 -0.10 -12.96 23.01
CA GLY A 254 -0.68 -14.04 23.81
C GLY A 254 -0.47 -13.86 25.32
N MET A 255 -0.26 -12.62 25.78
CA MET A 255 0.04 -12.29 27.17
C MET A 255 -1.17 -11.67 27.87
N LEU A 256 -1.41 -12.09 29.11
CA LEU A 256 -2.45 -11.57 30.00
C LEU A 256 -1.82 -10.73 31.11
N THR A 257 -2.42 -9.57 31.40
CA THR A 257 -2.18 -8.80 32.62
C THR A 257 -3.43 -8.91 33.50
N PRO A 258 -3.35 -9.57 34.68
CA PRO A 258 -4.49 -9.72 35.58
C PRO A 258 -5.07 -8.37 36.04
N VAL A 259 -6.38 -8.34 36.25
CA VAL A 259 -7.08 -7.24 36.92
C VAL A 259 -7.46 -7.71 38.32
N GLY A 260 -6.82 -7.15 39.34
CA GLY A 260 -6.99 -7.54 40.74
C GLY A 260 -5.78 -7.11 41.60
N PRO A 261 -5.86 -7.23 42.94
CA PRO A 261 -4.72 -6.93 43.80
C PRO A 261 -3.55 -7.86 43.45
N GLN A 262 -2.38 -7.27 43.23
CA GLN A 262 -1.10 -8.00 43.12
C GLN A 262 -0.59 -8.41 44.50
#